data_AF-A0A9W9Z6R6-F1
#
_entry.id   AF-A0A9W9Z6R6-F1
#
_cell.length_a   1.000
_cell.length_b   1.000
_cell.length_c   1.000
_cell.angle_alpha   90.00
_cell.angle_beta   90.00
_cell.angle_gamma   90.00
#
_symmetry.space_group_name_H-M   'P 1'
#
loop_
_entity.id
_entity.type
_entity.pdbx_description
1 polymer ?
#
loop_
_entity_poly.entity_id
_entity_poly.type
_entity_poly.pdbx_seq_one_letter_code
_entity_poly.pdbx_strand_id
1 'polypeptide(L)'
;MPILDWGKNIFNVAGAIEYLSSLISRQPQQAVFFGYFPAEESHDSEDILYLICCPSHLRDQIVADVERRKIKSTSESDSKVDMLPGHDKAYVSLSGGIRAVYEDEMDDFYLRFKCNDRDLQQVLVRVTSDKERPRVIFYNSPEEEDRHLLGRLNFEPRSSPLKRDCKKPPLEFFGVPISDQTLLEADPNLVLGIGKRFVDSETYDDHHNRLSSGNKTSILRSFFEVLAGLESELQDECFEALVKELRESSEEGTAHVVARLRQGRDAVCIPARTRNDVLHIVSEKVRHCWKKLARELNITEENIDRISEDENNDGLECCHKALQTWRQENGEEATIRKLMIALNKAGFADVNSDVIKCLSLV
;
A
#
# COMPACT_ATOMS: atom_id res chain seq x y z
N MET A 1 24.41 9.70 32.34
CA MET A 1 25.63 9.41 33.13
C MET A 1 25.42 8.06 33.79
N PRO A 2 25.95 6.95 33.27
CA PRO A 2 25.77 5.66 33.92
C PRO A 2 26.72 5.59 35.12
N ILE A 3 26.14 5.39 36.30
CA ILE A 3 26.86 5.15 37.54
C ILE A 3 27.36 3.70 37.45
N LEU A 4 28.68 3.51 37.36
CA LEU A 4 29.30 2.21 37.55
C LEU A 4 28.92 1.68 38.94
N ASP A 5 28.45 0.45 39.02
CA ASP A 5 28.25 -0.28 40.27
C ASP A 5 29.63 -0.70 40.82
N TRP A 6 30.03 -0.12 41.96
CA TRP A 6 31.33 -0.37 42.62
C TRP A 6 31.31 -1.61 43.52
N GLY A 7 30.43 -2.58 43.23
CA GLY A 7 30.28 -3.82 43.98
C GLY A 7 31.20 -4.94 43.51
N LYS A 8 32.39 -5.04 44.12
CA LYS A 8 33.22 -6.26 44.27
C LYS A 8 33.17 -7.27 43.11
N ASN A 9 34.03 -7.11 42.10
CA ASN A 9 34.83 -8.20 41.52
C ASN A 9 35.82 -7.64 40.50
N ILE A 10 37.11 -7.79 40.79
CA ILE A 10 38.29 -7.64 39.92
C ILE A 10 38.26 -6.40 39.00
N PHE A 11 38.91 -5.32 39.44
CA PHE A 11 39.34 -4.22 38.56
C PHE A 11 40.12 -4.80 37.37
N ASN A 12 39.48 -4.95 36.21
CA ASN A 12 40.18 -5.24 34.97
C ASN A 12 40.82 -3.93 34.49
N VAL A 13 42.01 -3.64 35.03
CA VAL A 13 42.81 -2.46 34.68
C VAL A 13 43.05 -2.41 33.17
N ALA A 14 43.16 -3.55 32.48
CA ALA A 14 43.30 -3.58 31.02
C ALA A 14 42.02 -3.09 30.33
N GLY A 15 40.83 -3.52 30.77
CA GLY A 15 39.56 -3.04 30.24
C GLY A 15 39.33 -1.54 30.52
N ALA A 16 39.74 -1.05 31.69
CA ALA A 16 39.69 0.38 32.02
C ALA A 16 40.69 1.21 31.19
N ILE A 17 41.91 0.70 30.96
CA ILE A 17 42.93 1.35 30.13
C ILE A 17 42.53 1.33 28.65
N GLU A 18 41.96 0.24 28.14
CA GLU A 18 41.47 0.13 26.77
C GLU A 18 40.28 1.08 26.54
N TYR A 19 39.36 1.14 27.50
CA TYR A 19 38.26 2.10 27.51
C TYR A 19 38.78 3.56 27.49
N LEU A 20 39.67 3.92 28.42
CA LEU A 20 40.26 5.26 28.50
C LEU A 20 41.11 5.59 27.26
N SER A 21 41.86 4.63 26.71
CA SER A 21 42.66 4.82 25.50
C SER A 21 41.78 5.03 24.27
N SER A 22 40.63 4.35 24.19
CA SER A 22 39.65 4.57 23.13
C SER A 22 38.99 5.95 23.21
N LEU A 23 38.80 6.50 24.42
CA LEU A 23 38.28 7.84 24.68
C LEU A 23 39.32 8.93 24.38
N ILE A 24 40.60 8.71 24.69
CA ILE A 24 41.68 9.66 24.40
C ILE A 24 41.91 9.77 22.88
N SER A 25 41.71 8.68 22.14
CA SER A 25 41.93 8.63 20.69
C SER A 25 40.73 9.13 19.86
N ARG A 26 39.54 9.28 20.45
CA ARG A 26 38.31 9.65 19.72
C ARG A 26 37.67 10.86 20.37
N GLN A 27 37.76 12.01 19.69
CA GLN A 27 37.09 13.21 20.17
C GLN A 27 35.56 13.07 20.00
N PRO A 28 34.76 13.51 20.99
CA PRO A 28 33.32 13.70 20.82
C PRO A 28 33.06 14.55 19.57
N GLN A 29 32.07 14.15 18.79
CA GLN A 29 31.70 14.83 17.56
C GLN A 29 30.19 14.99 17.47
N GLN A 30 29.76 16.07 16.83
CA GLN A 30 28.35 16.26 16.54
C GLN A 30 27.86 15.20 15.54
N ALA A 31 26.80 14.49 15.92
CA ALA A 31 26.12 13.54 15.05
C ALA A 31 25.00 14.24 14.30
N VAL A 32 24.72 13.76 13.10
CA VAL A 32 23.58 14.17 12.28
C VAL A 32 22.68 12.96 12.11
N PHE A 33 21.41 13.15 12.44
CA PHE A 33 20.37 12.16 12.23
C PHE A 33 19.62 12.49 10.96
N PHE A 34 19.40 11.48 10.12
CA PHE A 34 18.49 11.57 8.99
C PHE A 34 17.40 10.53 9.16
N GLY A 35 16.23 10.87 8.66
CA GLY A 35 15.17 9.92 8.44
C GLY A 35 14.54 10.18 7.10
N TYR A 36 14.20 9.12 6.40
CA TYR A 36 13.46 9.24 5.16
C TYR A 36 12.59 8.02 4.93
N PHE A 37 11.58 8.21 4.09
CA PHE A 37 10.76 7.13 3.61
C PHE A 37 10.88 6.99 2.09
N PRO A 38 11.21 5.81 1.56
CA PRO A 38 11.35 5.58 0.12
C PRO A 38 10.02 5.83 -0.61
N ALA A 39 10.12 6.20 -1.89
CA ALA A 39 8.96 6.50 -2.73
C ALA A 39 8.31 5.24 -3.33
N GLU A 40 9.04 4.12 -3.39
CA GLU A 40 8.69 2.91 -4.15
C GLU A 40 8.35 1.71 -3.26
N GLU A 41 8.55 1.79 -1.94
CA GLU A 41 8.42 0.67 -0.99
C GLU A 41 7.34 0.92 0.08
N SER A 42 6.24 1.59 -0.28
CA SER A 42 5.05 1.65 0.59
C SER A 42 4.14 0.47 0.28
N HIS A 43 4.06 -0.51 1.18
CA HIS A 43 3.18 -1.67 1.04
C HIS A 43 2.01 -1.53 2.02
N ASP A 44 0.79 -1.36 1.50
CA ASP A 44 -0.47 -1.61 2.23
C ASP A 44 -0.50 -1.20 3.71
N SER A 45 -0.36 0.12 3.98
CA SER A 45 -0.44 0.78 5.30
C SER A 45 0.79 0.64 6.22
N GLU A 46 1.78 -0.16 5.82
CA GLU A 46 3.09 -0.25 6.44
C GLU A 46 4.14 0.43 5.54
N ASP A 47 4.91 1.32 6.14
CA ASP A 47 6.00 2.03 5.48
C ASP A 47 7.32 1.61 6.12
N ILE A 48 8.37 1.49 5.32
CA ILE A 48 9.73 1.31 5.85
C ILE A 48 10.33 2.69 6.11
N LEU A 49 10.61 2.97 7.37
CA LEU A 49 11.33 4.16 7.80
C LEU A 49 12.83 3.86 7.87
N TYR A 50 13.62 4.55 7.05
CA TYR A 50 15.07 4.46 7.09
C TYR A 50 15.60 5.55 8.00
N LEU A 51 16.43 5.16 8.97
CA LEU A 51 17.07 6.07 9.91
C LEU A 51 18.59 5.97 9.75
N ILE A 52 19.25 7.13 9.73
CA ILE A 52 20.70 7.24 9.60
C ILE A 52 21.24 8.04 10.77
N CYS A 53 22.35 7.58 11.34
CA CYS A 53 23.22 8.36 12.20
C CYS A 53 24.62 8.44 11.58
N CYS A 54 25.14 9.65 11.36
CA CYS A 54 26.48 9.83 10.81
C CYS A 54 27.16 11.09 11.37
N PRO A 55 28.50 11.21 11.30
CA PRO A 55 29.21 12.43 11.67
C PRO A 55 28.91 13.58 10.69
N SER A 56 28.99 14.82 11.19
CA SER A 56 28.62 16.03 10.44
C SER A 56 29.36 16.22 9.11
N HIS A 57 30.63 15.77 9.01
CA HIS A 57 31.40 15.86 7.77
C HIS A 57 30.91 14.95 6.64
N LEU A 58 30.07 13.94 6.95
CA LEU A 58 29.43 13.09 5.94
C LEU A 58 28.07 13.62 5.47
N ARG A 59 27.55 14.70 6.08
CA ARG A 59 26.21 15.26 5.79
C ARG A 59 25.97 15.42 4.30
N ASP A 60 26.83 16.15 3.61
CA ASP A 60 26.65 16.48 2.18
C ASP A 60 26.63 15.23 1.29
N GLN A 61 27.42 14.21 1.66
CA GLN A 61 27.42 12.92 0.96
C GLN A 61 26.09 12.18 1.15
N ILE A 62 25.54 12.17 2.36
CA ILE A 62 24.24 11.54 2.65
C ILE A 62 23.11 12.29 1.95
N VAL A 63 23.09 13.62 2.02
CA VAL A 63 22.08 14.44 1.34
C VAL A 63 22.09 14.15 -0.17
N ALA A 64 23.27 14.16 -0.81
CA ALA A 64 23.38 13.84 -2.23
C ALA A 64 22.94 12.42 -2.58
N ASP A 65 23.22 11.43 -1.71
CA ASP A 65 22.78 10.05 -1.89
C ASP A 65 21.25 9.91 -1.79
N VAL A 66 20.62 10.63 -0.86
CA VAL A 66 19.17 10.64 -0.64
C VAL A 66 18.46 11.38 -1.78
N GLU A 67 18.98 12.53 -2.23
CA GLU A 67 18.43 13.30 -3.35
C GLU A 67 18.49 12.51 -4.67
N ARG A 68 19.61 11.81 -4.93
CA ARG A 68 19.77 10.95 -6.12
C ARG A 68 18.68 9.88 -6.22
N ARG A 69 18.15 9.43 -5.08
CA ARG A 69 17.08 8.43 -4.97
C ARG A 69 15.67 9.01 -5.14
N LYS A 70 15.52 10.31 -5.45
CA LYS A 70 14.23 11.00 -5.66
C LYS A 70 13.24 10.83 -4.49
N ILE A 71 13.75 10.80 -3.26
CA ILE A 71 12.94 10.58 -2.06
C ILE A 71 12.15 11.86 -1.74
N LYS A 72 10.82 11.73 -1.57
CA LYS A 72 9.89 12.86 -1.39
C LYS A 72 9.74 13.35 0.05
N SER A 73 10.11 12.54 1.05
CA SER A 73 9.93 12.88 2.47
C SER A 73 11.21 12.54 3.22
N THR A 74 12.00 13.57 3.50
CA THR A 74 13.27 13.52 4.21
C THR A 74 13.23 14.51 5.37
N SER A 75 13.89 14.17 6.47
CA SER A 75 14.03 15.03 7.64
C SER A 75 15.43 14.83 8.22
N GLU A 76 16.07 15.90 8.69
CA GLU A 76 17.38 15.86 9.34
C GLU A 76 17.40 16.69 10.62
N SER A 77 18.27 16.29 11.56
CA SER A 77 18.50 17.02 12.81
C SER A 77 19.92 16.78 13.31
N ASP A 78 20.55 17.85 13.78
CA ASP A 78 21.80 17.75 14.54
C ASP A 78 21.54 17.17 15.94
N SER A 79 22.52 16.45 16.46
CA SER A 79 22.55 16.07 17.87
C SER A 79 22.72 17.32 18.73
N LYS A 80 21.93 17.41 19.80
CA LYS A 80 22.02 18.49 20.80
C LYS A 80 23.29 18.44 21.64
N VAL A 81 23.95 17.29 21.66
CA VAL A 81 25.17 17.01 22.42
C VAL A 81 26.13 16.26 21.50
N ASP A 82 27.42 16.49 21.68
CA ASP A 82 28.46 15.71 21.00
C ASP A 82 28.43 14.26 21.47
N MET A 83 28.56 13.33 20.53
CA MET A 83 28.53 11.90 20.77
C MET A 83 29.93 11.31 20.62
N LEU A 84 30.24 10.28 21.41
CA LEU A 84 31.49 9.53 21.35
C LEU A 84 31.41 8.41 20.30
N PRO A 85 32.19 8.47 19.21
CA PRO A 85 32.13 7.46 18.16
C PRO A 85 32.50 6.04 18.64
N GLY A 86 31.63 5.09 18.33
CA GLY A 86 31.75 3.67 18.65
C GLY A 86 31.29 3.29 20.05
N HIS A 87 30.89 4.27 20.87
CA HIS A 87 30.41 4.06 22.23
C HIS A 87 28.96 4.51 22.38
N ASP A 88 28.66 5.74 21.95
CA ASP A 88 27.34 6.31 22.17
C ASP A 88 26.30 5.74 21.20
N LYS A 89 25.10 5.55 21.74
CA LYS A 89 23.92 5.02 21.06
C LYS A 89 22.83 6.08 21.05
N ALA A 90 22.03 6.09 19.99
CA ALA A 90 20.83 6.88 19.87
C ALA A 90 19.62 5.94 19.81
N TYR A 91 18.96 5.76 20.95
CA TYR A 91 17.70 5.02 21.08
C TYR A 91 16.57 5.77 20.38
N VAL A 92 15.66 5.04 19.75
CA VAL A 92 14.65 5.64 18.86
C VAL A 92 13.27 5.45 19.44
N SER A 93 12.52 6.55 19.51
CA SER A 93 11.10 6.55 19.84
C SER A 93 10.28 7.12 18.69
N LEU A 94 9.16 6.47 18.40
CA LEU A 94 8.24 6.84 17.32
C LEU A 94 6.99 7.50 17.93
N SER A 95 6.59 8.65 17.40
CA SER A 95 5.39 9.36 17.86
C SER A 95 4.72 10.16 16.74
N GLY A 96 3.61 10.82 17.04
CA GLY A 96 2.95 11.73 16.10
C GLY A 96 2.26 11.01 14.93
N GLY A 97 1.45 10.00 15.23
CA GLY A 97 0.67 9.30 14.21
C GLY A 97 1.41 8.18 13.46
N ILE A 98 2.61 7.78 13.90
CA ILE A 98 3.29 6.55 13.46
C ILE A 98 3.63 5.66 14.65
N ARG A 99 3.63 4.34 14.44
CA ARG A 99 4.08 3.33 15.41
C ARG A 99 4.88 2.24 14.73
N ALA A 100 5.78 1.58 15.44
CA ALA A 100 6.44 0.38 14.94
C ALA A 100 5.39 -0.74 14.75
N VAL A 101 5.64 -1.63 13.79
CA VAL A 101 4.85 -2.86 13.64
C VAL A 101 5.17 -3.84 14.78
N TYR A 102 6.45 -3.98 15.12
CA TYR A 102 6.96 -4.77 16.23
C TYR A 102 7.39 -3.82 17.37
N GLU A 103 6.45 -3.48 18.25
CA GLU A 103 6.70 -2.53 19.36
C GLU A 103 7.71 -3.08 20.38
N ASP A 104 7.77 -4.40 20.55
CA ASP A 104 8.70 -5.14 21.42
C ASP A 104 10.16 -5.06 20.96
N GLU A 105 10.41 -4.92 19.66
CA GLU A 105 11.78 -4.74 19.13
C GLU A 105 12.32 -3.32 19.35
N MET A 106 11.46 -2.35 19.70
CA MET A 106 11.84 -0.95 19.85
C MET A 106 12.59 -0.66 21.16
N ASP A 107 12.40 -1.47 22.20
CA ASP A 107 13.03 -1.28 23.52
C ASP A 107 14.57 -1.29 23.43
N ASP A 108 15.11 -2.11 22.53
CA ASP A 108 16.55 -2.24 22.26
C ASP A 108 16.97 -1.64 20.90
N PHE A 109 16.08 -0.93 20.22
CA PHE A 109 16.37 -0.35 18.91
C PHE A 109 17.17 0.97 19.05
N TYR A 110 18.38 0.98 18.49
CA TYR A 110 19.24 2.16 18.49
C TYR A 110 20.11 2.27 17.24
N LEU A 111 20.50 3.50 16.92
CA LEU A 111 21.58 3.80 15.96
C LEU A 111 22.90 3.95 16.72
N ARG A 112 23.99 3.41 16.19
CA ARG A 112 25.33 3.57 16.76
C ARG A 112 26.08 4.69 16.07
N PHE A 113 26.59 5.65 16.84
CA PHE A 113 27.43 6.70 16.25
C PHE A 113 28.81 6.15 15.88
N LYS A 114 29.24 6.33 14.63
CA LYS A 114 30.55 5.84 14.12
C LYS A 114 31.43 7.02 13.72
N CYS A 115 32.75 6.80 13.70
CA CYS A 115 33.72 7.89 13.53
C CYS A 115 33.74 8.44 12.09
N ASN A 116 33.76 7.55 11.10
CA ASN A 116 33.92 7.89 9.68
C ASN A 116 32.95 7.08 8.80
N ASP A 117 31.83 6.64 9.36
CA ASP A 117 30.86 5.80 8.67
C ASP A 117 29.45 6.18 9.11
N ARG A 118 28.46 5.81 8.31
CA ARG A 118 27.04 5.93 8.67
C ARG A 118 26.55 4.64 9.30
N ASP A 119 25.65 4.77 10.25
CA ASP A 119 24.82 3.66 10.69
C ASP A 119 23.44 3.83 10.06
N LEU A 120 22.98 2.80 9.34
CA LEU A 120 21.70 2.79 8.65
C LEU A 120 20.87 1.66 9.25
N GLN A 121 19.71 2.03 9.80
CA GLN A 121 18.74 1.07 10.32
C GLN A 121 17.39 1.28 9.65
N GLN A 122 16.57 0.23 9.67
CA GLN A 122 15.26 0.20 9.05
C GLN A 122 14.23 -0.19 10.11
N VAL A 123 13.12 0.54 10.15
CA VAL A 123 12.00 0.22 11.03
C VAL A 123 10.75 0.12 10.18
N LEU A 124 10.02 -0.97 10.33
CA LEU A 124 8.70 -1.11 9.74
C LEU A 124 7.70 -0.35 10.60
N VAL A 125 7.01 0.64 10.02
CA VAL A 125 6.09 1.51 10.74
C VAL A 125 4.70 1.52 10.12
N ARG A 126 3.68 1.62 10.95
CA ARG A 126 2.28 1.80 10.57
C ARG A 126 1.80 3.21 10.89
N VAL A 127 0.98 3.77 10.03
CA VAL A 127 0.33 5.07 10.27
C VAL A 127 -0.90 4.87 11.14
N THR A 128 -0.94 5.53 12.29
CA THR A 128 -2.03 5.46 13.28
C THR A 128 -2.93 6.70 13.29
N SER A 129 -2.47 7.82 12.74
CA SER A 129 -3.26 9.06 12.62
C SER A 129 -2.80 9.87 11.40
N ASP A 130 -3.76 10.33 10.58
CA ASP A 130 -3.54 11.20 9.42
C ASP A 130 -3.52 12.69 9.77
N LYS A 131 -3.86 13.04 11.02
CA LYS A 131 -3.93 14.42 11.52
C LYS A 131 -2.66 14.89 12.20
N GLU A 132 -1.84 13.95 12.66
CA GLU A 132 -0.59 14.25 13.37
C GLU A 132 0.61 14.13 12.42
N ARG A 133 1.63 14.96 12.66
CA ARG A 133 2.89 14.90 11.91
C ARG A 133 3.74 13.75 12.46
N PRO A 134 4.19 12.79 11.62
CA PRO A 134 5.09 11.74 12.05
C PRO A 134 6.36 12.32 12.66
N ARG A 135 6.77 11.77 13.80
CA ARG A 135 7.94 12.20 14.56
C ARG A 135 8.79 11.02 14.97
N VAL A 136 10.09 11.21 14.84
CA VAL A 136 11.11 10.31 15.37
C VAL A 136 11.95 11.08 16.36
N ILE A 137 12.10 10.54 17.56
CA ILE A 137 12.84 11.17 18.65
C ILE A 137 14.01 10.28 19.01
N PHE A 138 15.19 10.88 19.15
CA PHE A 138 16.41 10.17 19.54
C PHE A 138 16.79 10.50 20.98
N TYR A 139 17.14 9.48 21.76
CA TYR A 139 17.59 9.60 23.14
C TYR A 139 18.95 8.91 23.35
N ASN A 140 19.74 9.38 24.32
CA ASN A 140 21.00 8.75 24.72
C ASN A 140 20.82 7.63 25.76
N SER A 141 19.57 7.33 26.11
CA SER A 141 19.14 6.29 27.05
C SER A 141 17.82 5.69 26.54
N PRO A 142 17.50 4.41 26.85
CA PRO A 142 16.17 3.85 26.61
C PRO A 142 15.07 4.56 27.41
N GLU A 143 15.44 5.18 28.53
CA GLU A 143 14.54 5.98 29.35
C GLU A 143 14.22 7.28 28.58
N GLU A 144 13.03 7.36 27.95
CA GLU A 144 12.52 8.45 27.10
C GLU A 144 12.30 9.79 27.83
N GLU A 145 13.25 10.22 28.65
CA GLU A 145 13.18 11.48 29.37
C GLU A 145 13.78 12.62 28.55
N ASP A 146 13.21 13.83 28.67
CA ASP A 146 13.67 15.03 27.95
C ASP A 146 15.15 15.37 28.22
N ARG A 147 15.70 14.99 29.38
CA ARG A 147 17.13 15.16 29.72
C ARG A 147 18.07 14.31 28.86
N HIS A 148 17.55 13.25 28.25
CA HIS A 148 18.28 12.30 27.43
C HIS A 148 18.14 12.58 25.92
N LEU A 149 17.39 13.60 25.55
CA LEU A 149 17.07 13.93 24.16
C LEU A 149 18.31 14.35 23.35
N LEU A 150 18.59 13.59 22.29
CA LEU A 150 19.63 13.85 21.31
C LEU A 150 19.12 14.66 20.11
N GLY A 151 17.92 14.37 19.59
CA GLY A 151 17.45 14.99 18.35
C GLY A 151 15.99 14.66 18.04
N ARG A 152 15.40 15.41 17.11
CA ARG A 152 14.00 15.20 16.68
C ARG A 152 13.89 15.37 15.18
N LEU A 153 13.30 14.38 14.52
CA LEU A 153 12.92 14.45 13.11
C LEU A 153 11.42 14.68 13.03
N ASN A 154 11.04 15.68 12.26
CA ASN A 154 9.65 15.96 11.94
C ASN A 154 9.47 15.72 10.45
N PHE A 155 8.51 14.87 10.10
CA PHE A 155 8.16 14.63 8.71
C PHE A 155 6.94 15.44 8.37
N GLU A 156 6.86 15.91 7.12
CA GLU A 156 5.60 16.43 6.61
C GLU A 156 4.54 15.32 6.65
N PRO A 157 3.27 15.66 6.97
CA PRO A 157 2.20 14.69 6.96
C PRO A 157 2.19 13.97 5.62
N ARG A 158 2.42 12.65 5.65
CA ARG A 158 2.15 11.85 4.46
C ARG A 158 0.65 11.99 4.23
N SER A 159 0.27 12.49 3.06
CA SER A 159 -1.06 12.20 2.52
C SER A 159 -1.17 10.69 2.53
N SER A 160 -1.88 10.13 3.51
CA SER A 160 -1.99 8.69 3.67
C SER A 160 -2.37 8.10 2.32
N PRO A 161 -1.81 6.94 1.93
CA PRO A 161 -2.42 6.14 0.86
C PRO A 161 -3.91 5.89 1.16
N LEU A 162 -4.31 5.92 2.43
CA LEU A 162 -5.70 5.84 2.89
C LEU A 162 -6.61 6.99 2.39
N LYS A 163 -6.06 8.07 1.83
CA LYS A 163 -6.81 9.15 1.17
C LYS A 163 -6.27 9.52 -0.22
N ARG A 164 -5.50 8.64 -0.85
CA ARG A 164 -5.62 8.53 -2.31
C ARG A 164 -6.66 7.47 -2.52
N ASP A 165 -7.82 7.85 -3.06
CA ASP A 165 -8.81 6.91 -3.54
C ASP A 165 -8.10 5.69 -4.16
N CYS A 166 -8.12 4.55 -3.46
CA CYS A 166 -7.71 3.26 -4.03
C CYS A 166 -8.64 2.83 -5.18
N LYS A 167 -9.58 3.69 -5.59
CA LYS A 167 -10.26 3.59 -6.85
C LYS A 167 -9.31 4.04 -7.96
N LYS A 168 -8.31 3.21 -8.30
CA LYS A 168 -8.07 3.06 -9.74
C LYS A 168 -9.44 2.69 -10.32
N PRO A 169 -9.98 3.46 -11.29
CA PRO A 169 -11.28 3.14 -11.85
C PRO A 169 -11.23 1.68 -12.31
N PRO A 170 -12.30 0.90 -12.07
CA PRO A 170 -12.36 -0.47 -12.55
C PRO A 170 -12.02 -0.45 -14.03
N LEU A 171 -11.13 -1.32 -14.47
CA LEU A 171 -10.68 -1.35 -15.87
C LEU A 171 -11.66 -2.12 -16.77
N GLU A 172 -12.78 -2.58 -16.21
CA GLU A 172 -13.75 -3.45 -16.84
C GLU A 172 -15.17 -3.20 -16.34
N PHE A 173 -16.14 -3.53 -17.17
CA PHE A 173 -17.57 -3.57 -16.85
C PHE A 173 -18.12 -4.95 -17.25
N PHE A 174 -18.35 -5.82 -16.26
CA PHE A 174 -18.81 -7.21 -16.45
C PHE A 174 -17.92 -8.04 -17.37
N GLY A 175 -16.62 -8.08 -17.09
CA GLY A 175 -15.62 -8.81 -17.87
C GLY A 175 -15.26 -8.18 -19.21
N VAL A 176 -15.87 -7.05 -19.56
CA VAL A 176 -15.53 -6.30 -20.78
C VAL A 176 -14.62 -5.14 -20.41
N PRO A 177 -13.39 -5.05 -20.94
CA PRO A 177 -12.52 -3.90 -20.72
C PRO A 177 -13.22 -2.58 -21.08
N ILE A 178 -13.02 -1.52 -20.30
CA ILE A 178 -13.64 -0.22 -20.61
C ILE A 178 -13.02 0.42 -21.87
N SER A 179 -11.83 -0.05 -22.28
CA SER A 179 -11.20 0.28 -23.55
C SER A 179 -11.62 -0.61 -24.73
N ASP A 180 -12.57 -1.54 -24.53
CA ASP A 180 -13.02 -2.46 -25.58
C ASP A 180 -13.69 -1.69 -26.73
N GLN A 181 -13.22 -1.91 -27.96
CA GLN A 181 -13.67 -1.14 -29.11
C GLN A 181 -15.15 -1.40 -29.42
N THR A 182 -15.60 -2.65 -29.28
CA THR A 182 -16.99 -3.06 -29.51
C THR A 182 -17.91 -2.46 -28.43
N LEU A 183 -17.44 -2.34 -27.19
CA LEU A 183 -18.20 -1.64 -26.13
C LEU A 183 -18.38 -0.15 -26.47
N LEU A 184 -17.35 0.48 -27.01
CA LEU A 184 -17.32 1.92 -27.31
C LEU A 184 -18.01 2.31 -28.64
N GLU A 185 -18.52 1.33 -29.39
CA GLU A 185 -19.35 1.52 -30.58
C GLU A 185 -20.83 1.81 -30.23
N ALA A 186 -21.22 1.66 -28.96
CA ALA A 186 -22.58 1.98 -28.50
C ALA A 186 -22.93 3.47 -28.69
N ASP A 187 -24.21 3.78 -28.93
CA ASP A 187 -24.67 5.18 -28.99
C ASP A 187 -24.52 5.83 -27.60
N PRO A 188 -23.66 6.86 -27.47
CA PRO A 188 -23.45 7.52 -26.18
C PRO A 188 -24.74 8.15 -25.62
N ASN A 189 -25.64 8.66 -26.46
CA ASN A 189 -26.88 9.26 -25.95
C ASN A 189 -27.76 8.22 -25.27
N LEU A 190 -27.83 7.02 -25.86
CA LEU A 190 -28.58 5.91 -25.32
C LEU A 190 -27.94 5.40 -24.02
N VAL A 191 -26.62 5.18 -24.01
CA VAL A 191 -25.90 4.73 -22.80
C VAL A 191 -26.01 5.73 -21.66
N LEU A 192 -25.81 7.02 -21.93
CA LEU A 192 -25.98 8.08 -20.91
C LEU A 192 -27.44 8.15 -20.44
N GLY A 193 -28.40 8.05 -21.36
CA GLY A 193 -29.83 8.06 -21.04
C GLY A 193 -30.23 6.93 -20.09
N ILE A 194 -29.71 5.72 -20.32
CA ILE A 194 -29.92 4.56 -19.44
C ILE A 194 -29.20 4.78 -18.10
N GLY A 195 -27.92 5.18 -18.15
CA GLY A 195 -27.06 5.38 -16.98
C GLY A 195 -27.55 6.49 -16.04
N LYS A 196 -28.30 7.48 -16.55
CA LYS A 196 -28.93 8.55 -15.75
C LYS A 196 -29.73 8.04 -14.55
N ARG A 197 -30.29 6.83 -14.64
CA ARG A 197 -31.08 6.21 -13.57
C ARG A 197 -30.23 5.76 -12.37
N PHE A 198 -28.92 5.63 -12.57
CA PHE A 198 -28.00 4.99 -11.62
C PHE A 198 -26.90 5.94 -11.11
N VAL A 199 -26.69 7.07 -11.78
CA VAL A 199 -25.68 8.07 -11.39
C VAL A 199 -26.36 9.35 -10.88
N ASP A 200 -25.65 10.14 -10.09
CA ASP A 200 -26.14 11.43 -9.63
C ASP A 200 -26.27 12.44 -10.80
N SER A 201 -27.08 13.49 -10.57
CA SER A 201 -27.36 14.49 -11.61
C SER A 201 -26.12 15.26 -12.06
N GLU A 202 -25.16 15.52 -11.16
CA GLU A 202 -23.94 16.24 -11.50
C GLU A 202 -23.07 15.41 -12.44
N THR A 203 -22.88 14.12 -12.14
CA THR A 203 -22.13 13.19 -12.98
C THR A 203 -22.78 13.02 -14.35
N TYR A 204 -24.10 12.89 -14.42
CA TYR A 204 -24.82 12.80 -15.70
C TYR A 204 -24.69 14.10 -16.52
N ASP A 205 -24.95 15.25 -15.91
CA ASP A 205 -24.95 16.54 -16.59
C ASP A 205 -23.54 16.88 -17.12
N ASP A 206 -22.46 16.57 -16.39
CA ASP A 206 -21.08 16.72 -16.88
C ASP A 206 -20.86 15.93 -18.19
N HIS A 207 -21.15 14.63 -18.18
CA HIS A 207 -20.93 13.76 -19.33
C HIS A 207 -21.84 14.14 -20.51
N HIS A 208 -23.09 14.50 -20.23
CA HIS A 208 -24.06 14.94 -21.24
C HIS A 208 -23.63 16.26 -21.91
N ASN A 209 -23.17 17.24 -21.12
CA ASN A 209 -22.67 18.51 -21.65
C ASN A 209 -21.42 18.31 -22.50
N ARG A 210 -20.49 17.46 -22.06
CA ARG A 210 -19.27 17.11 -22.80
C ARG A 210 -19.57 16.41 -24.12
N LEU A 211 -20.68 15.66 -24.23
CA LEU A 211 -21.04 14.92 -25.44
C LEU A 211 -21.25 15.83 -26.66
N SER A 212 -21.69 17.07 -26.44
CA SER A 212 -21.93 18.05 -27.51
C SER A 212 -20.65 18.64 -28.12
N SER A 213 -19.53 18.63 -27.38
CA SER A 213 -18.30 19.32 -27.77
C SER A 213 -17.03 18.45 -27.76
N GLY A 214 -17.13 17.21 -27.26
CA GLY A 214 -15.99 16.33 -27.03
C GLY A 214 -15.97 15.08 -27.91
N ASN A 215 -14.90 14.29 -27.75
CA ASN A 215 -14.76 12.99 -28.41
C ASN A 215 -15.72 11.97 -27.75
N LYS A 216 -16.72 11.52 -28.52
CA LYS A 216 -17.74 10.55 -28.10
C LYS A 216 -17.17 9.30 -27.43
N THR A 217 -16.15 8.68 -28.03
CA THR A 217 -15.49 7.47 -27.53
C THR A 217 -14.83 7.70 -26.17
N SER A 218 -14.15 8.85 -25.99
CA SER A 218 -13.51 9.19 -24.73
C SER A 218 -14.52 9.44 -23.60
N ILE A 219 -15.64 10.07 -23.92
CA ILE A 219 -16.73 10.36 -22.98
C ILE A 219 -17.45 9.08 -22.58
N LEU A 220 -17.72 8.22 -23.56
CA LEU A 220 -18.36 6.93 -23.32
C LEU A 220 -17.47 6.05 -22.44
N ARG A 221 -16.15 6.04 -22.69
CA ARG A 221 -15.16 5.37 -21.84
C ARG A 221 -15.21 5.89 -20.40
N SER A 222 -15.14 7.21 -20.19
CA SER A 222 -15.19 7.76 -18.82
C SER A 222 -16.54 7.50 -18.14
N PHE A 223 -17.64 7.44 -18.91
CA PHE A 223 -18.94 7.12 -18.36
C PHE A 223 -19.04 5.64 -17.95
N PHE A 224 -18.48 4.71 -18.73
CA PHE A 224 -18.38 3.30 -18.31
C PHE A 224 -17.50 3.13 -17.06
N GLU A 225 -16.46 3.94 -16.86
CA GLU A 225 -15.68 3.94 -15.61
C GLU A 225 -16.55 4.29 -14.40
N VAL A 226 -17.48 5.24 -14.55
CA VAL A 226 -18.47 5.59 -13.52
C VAL A 226 -19.41 4.41 -13.26
N LEU A 227 -19.98 3.82 -14.31
CA LEU A 227 -20.91 2.69 -14.19
C LEU A 227 -20.23 1.45 -13.57
N ALA A 228 -18.96 1.23 -13.89
CA ALA A 228 -18.18 0.15 -13.30
C ALA A 228 -17.88 0.40 -11.81
N GLY A 229 -17.86 1.67 -11.38
CA GLY A 229 -17.64 2.08 -9.99
C GLY A 229 -18.89 2.08 -9.10
N LEU A 230 -20.07 1.74 -9.64
CA LEU A 230 -21.31 1.60 -8.89
C LEU A 230 -21.23 0.46 -7.85
N GLU A 231 -22.06 0.53 -6.82
CA GLU A 231 -22.24 -0.58 -5.88
C GLU A 231 -22.77 -1.82 -6.61
N SER A 232 -22.41 -3.02 -6.12
CA SER A 232 -22.68 -4.28 -6.84
C SER A 232 -24.15 -4.45 -7.26
N GLU A 233 -25.09 -4.10 -6.37
CA GLU A 233 -26.53 -4.21 -6.61
C GLU A 233 -26.99 -3.26 -7.73
N LEU A 234 -26.60 -1.99 -7.65
CA LEU A 234 -26.90 -0.98 -8.68
C LEU A 234 -26.21 -1.29 -10.00
N GLN A 235 -25.01 -1.86 -9.95
CA GLN A 235 -24.25 -2.26 -11.12
C GLN A 235 -24.95 -3.42 -11.87
N ASP A 236 -25.50 -4.40 -11.14
CA ASP A 236 -26.28 -5.51 -11.71
C ASP A 236 -27.57 -4.99 -12.36
N GLU A 237 -28.30 -4.10 -11.70
CA GLU A 237 -29.50 -3.45 -12.27
C GLU A 237 -29.17 -2.61 -13.51
N CYS A 238 -28.06 -1.86 -13.46
CA CYS A 238 -27.58 -1.04 -14.58
C CYS A 238 -27.23 -1.91 -15.79
N PHE A 239 -26.57 -3.05 -15.57
CA PHE A 239 -26.23 -3.98 -16.65
C PHE A 239 -27.47 -4.54 -17.34
N GLU A 240 -28.46 -4.99 -16.57
CA GLU A 240 -29.70 -5.52 -17.12
C GLU A 240 -30.48 -4.45 -17.89
N ALA A 241 -30.53 -3.22 -17.38
CA ALA A 241 -31.14 -2.10 -18.07
C ALA A 241 -30.42 -1.80 -19.40
N LEU A 242 -29.09 -1.74 -19.40
CA LEU A 242 -28.27 -1.54 -20.60
C LEU A 242 -28.54 -2.63 -21.65
N VAL A 243 -28.43 -3.90 -21.26
CA VAL A 243 -28.63 -5.03 -22.18
C VAL A 243 -30.05 -5.07 -22.75
N LYS A 244 -31.06 -4.71 -21.96
CA LYS A 244 -32.46 -4.68 -22.39
C LYS A 244 -32.69 -3.52 -23.36
N GLU A 245 -32.35 -2.30 -22.97
CA GLU A 245 -32.67 -1.09 -23.74
C GLU A 245 -31.84 -1.00 -25.02
N LEU A 246 -30.56 -1.41 -25.01
CA LEU A 246 -29.73 -1.51 -26.22
C LEU A 246 -30.23 -2.57 -27.22
N ARG A 247 -30.95 -3.59 -26.75
CA ARG A 247 -31.59 -4.60 -27.60
C ARG A 247 -32.88 -4.07 -28.20
N GLU A 248 -33.68 -3.34 -27.41
CA GLU A 248 -34.96 -2.78 -27.82
C GLU A 248 -34.81 -1.58 -28.78
N SER A 249 -33.66 -0.88 -28.75
CA SER A 249 -33.38 0.27 -29.62
C SER A 249 -33.25 -0.05 -31.11
N SER A 250 -33.18 -1.34 -31.48
CA SER A 250 -33.42 -1.91 -32.83
C SER A 250 -32.72 -1.24 -34.03
N GLU A 251 -31.61 -0.54 -33.84
CA GLU A 251 -30.63 -0.33 -34.91
C GLU A 251 -29.74 -1.58 -35.00
N GLU A 252 -29.54 -2.13 -36.21
CA GLU A 252 -28.61 -3.26 -36.45
C GLU A 252 -27.20 -3.03 -35.86
N GLY A 253 -26.86 -1.77 -35.58
CA GLY A 253 -25.61 -1.33 -34.99
C GLY A 253 -25.41 -1.56 -33.49
N THR A 254 -26.39 -2.02 -32.68
CA THR A 254 -26.15 -2.25 -31.23
C THR A 254 -26.11 -3.72 -30.83
N ALA A 255 -26.49 -4.63 -31.72
CA ALA A 255 -26.56 -6.06 -31.44
C ALA A 255 -25.21 -6.67 -31.04
N HIS A 256 -24.12 -6.23 -31.68
CA HIS A 256 -22.77 -6.69 -31.36
C HIS A 256 -22.31 -6.21 -29.98
N VAL A 257 -22.69 -5.00 -29.55
CA VAL A 257 -22.40 -4.47 -28.20
C VAL A 257 -23.08 -5.33 -27.14
N VAL A 258 -24.37 -5.64 -27.35
CA VAL A 258 -25.14 -6.49 -26.43
C VAL A 258 -24.56 -7.91 -26.36
N ALA A 259 -24.17 -8.48 -27.50
CA ALA A 259 -23.51 -9.78 -27.54
C ALA A 259 -22.19 -9.77 -26.78
N ARG A 260 -21.39 -8.71 -26.93
CA ARG A 260 -20.11 -8.54 -26.25
C ARG A 260 -20.26 -8.40 -24.73
N LEU A 261 -21.22 -7.60 -24.27
CA LEU A 261 -21.56 -7.45 -22.85
C LEU A 261 -21.99 -8.78 -22.23
N ARG A 262 -22.84 -9.55 -22.93
CA ARG A 262 -23.26 -10.89 -22.48
C ARG A 262 -22.09 -11.86 -22.42
N GLN A 263 -21.24 -11.88 -23.44
CA GLN A 263 -20.04 -12.71 -23.47
C GLN A 263 -19.13 -12.41 -22.27
N GLY A 264 -18.89 -11.13 -21.96
CA GLY A 264 -18.11 -10.73 -20.78
C GLY A 264 -18.74 -11.23 -19.49
N ARG A 265 -20.04 -10.96 -19.30
CA ARG A 265 -20.77 -11.39 -18.11
C ARG A 265 -20.73 -12.90 -17.92
N ASP A 266 -21.01 -13.66 -18.97
CA ASP A 266 -21.04 -15.12 -18.93
C ASP A 266 -19.66 -15.68 -18.56
N ALA A 267 -18.57 -15.05 -19.02
CA ALA A 267 -17.21 -15.46 -18.70
C ALA A 267 -16.79 -15.18 -17.24
N VAL A 268 -17.32 -14.11 -16.61
CA VAL A 268 -16.97 -13.77 -15.22
C VAL A 268 -17.97 -14.30 -14.19
N CYS A 269 -19.20 -14.63 -14.58
CA CYS A 269 -20.21 -15.17 -13.66
C CYS A 269 -20.09 -16.67 -13.43
N ILE A 270 -19.11 -17.35 -14.04
CA ILE A 270 -18.84 -18.76 -13.73
C ILE A 270 -18.24 -18.93 -12.33
N PRO A 271 -18.49 -20.07 -11.66
CA PRO A 271 -17.84 -20.41 -10.41
C PRO A 271 -16.32 -20.44 -10.56
N ALA A 272 -15.58 -19.77 -9.68
CA ALA A 272 -14.12 -19.66 -9.69
C ALA A 272 -13.41 -21.01 -9.64
N ARG A 273 -14.10 -22.06 -9.13
CA ARG A 273 -13.59 -23.43 -9.15
C ARG A 273 -13.36 -24.04 -10.52
N THR A 274 -13.97 -23.47 -11.56
CA THR A 274 -13.81 -23.93 -12.94
C THR A 274 -12.54 -23.39 -13.60
N ARG A 275 -11.87 -22.41 -12.97
CA ARG A 275 -10.70 -21.69 -13.49
C ARG A 275 -9.58 -21.59 -12.45
N ASN A 276 -8.88 -22.70 -12.22
CA ASN A 276 -7.74 -22.74 -11.29
C ASN A 276 -6.54 -21.91 -11.78
N ASP A 277 -6.43 -21.69 -13.09
CA ASP A 277 -5.45 -20.80 -13.72
C ASP A 277 -5.62 -19.34 -13.28
N VAL A 278 -6.87 -18.86 -13.18
CA VAL A 278 -7.18 -17.52 -12.66
C VAL A 278 -6.71 -17.38 -11.21
N LEU A 279 -6.95 -18.39 -10.37
CA LEU A 279 -6.53 -18.36 -8.97
C LEU A 279 -5.02 -18.41 -8.82
N HIS A 280 -4.33 -19.16 -9.67
CA HIS A 280 -2.87 -19.20 -9.68
C HIS A 280 -2.29 -17.82 -10.03
N ILE A 281 -2.80 -17.17 -11.08
CA ILE A 281 -2.38 -15.81 -11.46
C ILE A 281 -2.64 -14.83 -10.30
N VAL A 282 -3.82 -14.87 -9.69
CA VAL A 282 -4.15 -13.99 -8.56
C VAL A 282 -3.23 -14.27 -7.36
N SER A 283 -2.99 -15.54 -7.04
CA SER A 283 -2.11 -15.91 -5.93
C SER A 283 -0.68 -15.43 -6.15
N GLU A 284 -0.12 -15.66 -7.35
CA GLU A 284 1.22 -15.18 -7.72
C GLU A 284 1.36 -13.66 -7.61
N LYS A 285 0.35 -12.92 -8.09
CA LYS A 285 0.38 -11.45 -8.15
C LYS A 285 0.07 -10.79 -6.81
N VAL A 286 -0.76 -11.42 -5.98
CA VAL A 286 -1.27 -10.86 -4.71
C VAL A 286 -0.62 -11.52 -3.48
N ARG A 287 0.35 -12.43 -3.68
CA ARG A 287 1.02 -13.19 -2.60
C ARG A 287 1.50 -12.35 -1.40
N HIS A 288 1.97 -11.14 -1.64
CA HIS A 288 2.50 -10.27 -0.58
C HIS A 288 1.40 -9.51 0.20
N CYS A 289 0.19 -9.48 -0.34
CA CYS A 289 -0.93 -8.66 0.16
C CYS A 289 -2.21 -9.49 0.33
N TRP A 290 -2.07 -10.81 0.40
CA TRP A 290 -3.18 -11.77 0.35
C TRP A 290 -4.19 -11.56 1.48
N LYS A 291 -3.76 -11.11 2.66
CA LYS A 291 -4.65 -10.81 3.80
C LYS A 291 -5.67 -9.72 3.46
N LYS A 292 -5.28 -8.73 2.66
CA LYS A 292 -6.19 -7.66 2.19
C LYS A 292 -7.26 -8.22 1.27
N LEU A 293 -6.87 -9.06 0.32
CA LEU A 293 -7.79 -9.74 -0.57
C LEU A 293 -8.73 -10.68 0.22
N ALA A 294 -8.19 -11.42 1.19
CA ALA A 294 -8.96 -12.31 2.06
C ALA A 294 -10.07 -11.56 2.82
N ARG A 295 -9.76 -10.37 3.36
CA ARG A 295 -10.75 -9.49 4.01
C ARG A 295 -11.84 -9.02 3.07
N GLU A 296 -11.50 -8.60 1.86
CA GLU A 296 -12.49 -8.19 0.84
C GLU A 296 -13.36 -9.36 0.35
N LEU A 297 -12.86 -10.59 0.47
CA LEU A 297 -13.61 -11.82 0.23
C LEU A 297 -14.44 -12.27 1.46
N ASN A 298 -14.45 -11.48 2.53
CA ASN A 298 -15.12 -11.75 3.80
C ASN A 298 -14.63 -13.02 4.54
N ILE A 299 -13.35 -13.37 4.38
CA ILE A 299 -12.72 -14.39 5.23
C ILE A 299 -12.46 -13.78 6.61
N THR A 300 -12.80 -14.52 7.68
CA THR A 300 -12.63 -14.03 9.06
C THR A 300 -11.15 -13.89 9.45
N GLU A 301 -10.83 -12.93 10.33
CA GLU A 301 -9.45 -12.76 10.82
C GLU A 301 -8.91 -14.04 11.48
N GLU A 302 -9.76 -14.79 12.21
CA GLU A 302 -9.39 -16.10 12.78
C GLU A 302 -8.92 -17.09 11.71
N ASN A 303 -9.63 -17.15 10.57
CA ASN A 303 -9.23 -18.00 9.45
C ASN A 303 -7.95 -17.47 8.78
N ILE A 304 -7.78 -16.15 8.67
CA ILE A 304 -6.58 -15.52 8.11
C ILE A 304 -5.35 -15.85 8.96
N ASP A 305 -5.44 -15.71 10.28
CA ASP A 305 -4.32 -15.99 11.19
C ASP A 305 -3.96 -17.48 11.16
N ARG A 306 -4.97 -18.37 11.20
CA ARG A 306 -4.75 -19.81 11.05
C ARG A 306 -4.06 -20.18 9.74
N ILE A 307 -4.47 -19.60 8.61
CA ILE A 307 -3.82 -19.84 7.31
C ILE A 307 -2.37 -19.35 7.33
N SER A 308 -2.12 -18.18 7.95
CA SER A 308 -0.79 -17.61 8.10
C SER A 308 0.16 -18.55 8.86
N GLU A 309 -0.36 -19.19 9.92
CA GLU A 309 0.40 -20.16 10.74
C GLU A 309 0.60 -21.50 10.01
N ASP A 310 -0.47 -22.06 9.44
CA ASP A 310 -0.47 -23.38 8.78
C ASP A 310 0.51 -23.43 7.59
N GLU A 311 0.60 -22.34 6.81
CA GLU A 311 1.41 -22.28 5.59
C GLU A 311 2.80 -21.63 5.83
N ASN A 312 3.27 -21.56 7.08
CA ASN A 312 4.56 -20.98 7.47
C ASN A 312 4.77 -19.53 6.97
N ASN A 313 3.68 -18.76 6.85
CA ASN A 313 3.68 -17.39 6.34
C ASN A 313 4.23 -17.26 4.90
N ASP A 314 4.21 -18.34 4.10
CA ASP A 314 4.48 -18.25 2.65
C ASP A 314 3.30 -17.55 1.97
N GLY A 315 3.52 -16.33 1.49
CA GLY A 315 2.45 -15.52 0.92
C GLY A 315 1.75 -16.13 -0.30
N LEU A 316 2.43 -16.97 -1.08
CA LEU A 316 1.83 -17.62 -2.24
C LEU A 316 0.87 -18.71 -1.79
N GLU A 317 1.34 -19.60 -0.90
CA GLU A 317 0.54 -20.70 -0.37
C GLU A 317 -0.60 -20.17 0.51
N CYS A 318 -0.35 -19.16 1.33
CA CYS A 318 -1.38 -18.49 2.12
C CYS A 318 -2.48 -17.90 1.22
N CYS A 319 -2.11 -17.20 0.14
CA CYS A 319 -3.10 -16.64 -0.79
C CYS A 319 -3.91 -17.75 -1.47
N HIS A 320 -3.24 -18.83 -1.89
CA HIS A 320 -3.91 -19.96 -2.52
C HIS A 320 -4.91 -20.61 -1.55
N LYS A 321 -4.49 -20.82 -0.30
CA LYS A 321 -5.32 -21.40 0.75
C LYS A 321 -6.49 -20.51 1.14
N ALA A 322 -6.29 -19.18 1.17
CA ALA A 322 -7.37 -18.21 1.39
C ALA A 322 -8.41 -18.28 0.28
N LEU A 323 -7.98 -18.28 -0.99
CA LEU A 323 -8.89 -18.40 -2.13
C LEU A 323 -9.63 -19.76 -2.14
N GLN A 324 -8.96 -20.83 -1.72
CA GLN A 324 -9.59 -22.14 -1.57
C GLN A 324 -10.63 -22.15 -0.45
N THR A 325 -10.34 -21.52 0.69
CA THR A 325 -11.25 -21.40 1.83
C THR A 325 -12.49 -20.59 1.43
N TRP A 326 -12.30 -19.42 0.81
CA TRP A 326 -13.39 -18.62 0.27
C TRP A 326 -14.30 -19.41 -0.69
N ARG A 327 -13.71 -20.20 -1.59
CA ARG A 327 -14.45 -21.09 -2.50
C ARG A 327 -15.25 -22.17 -1.77
N GLN A 328 -14.69 -22.75 -0.72
CA GLN A 328 -15.35 -23.79 0.05
C GLN A 328 -16.55 -23.25 0.82
N GLU A 329 -16.41 -22.07 1.42
CA GLU A 329 -17.47 -21.41 2.19
C GLU A 329 -18.61 -20.88 1.30
N ASN A 330 -18.29 -20.41 0.09
CA ASN A 330 -19.26 -19.77 -0.80
C ASN A 330 -19.78 -20.69 -1.94
N GLY A 331 -19.16 -21.85 -2.20
CA GLY A 331 -19.66 -22.81 -3.19
C GLY A 331 -19.76 -22.24 -4.61
N GLU A 332 -20.94 -22.37 -5.25
CA GLU A 332 -21.20 -21.81 -6.59
C GLU A 332 -21.22 -20.27 -6.61
N GLU A 333 -21.51 -19.66 -5.46
CA GLU A 333 -21.58 -18.21 -5.31
C GLU A 333 -20.20 -17.55 -5.36
N ALA A 334 -19.12 -18.34 -5.23
CA ALA A 334 -17.74 -17.88 -5.40
C ALA A 334 -17.40 -17.69 -6.89
N THR A 335 -17.95 -16.67 -7.54
CA THR A 335 -17.74 -16.43 -8.97
C THR A 335 -16.47 -15.61 -9.25
N ILE A 336 -15.96 -15.69 -10.48
CA ILE A 336 -14.80 -14.88 -10.90
C ILE A 336 -15.12 -13.38 -10.77
N ARG A 337 -16.37 -12.97 -11.01
CA ARG A 337 -16.83 -11.60 -10.82
C ARG A 337 -16.65 -11.13 -9.37
N LYS A 338 -17.08 -11.92 -8.38
CA LYS A 338 -16.91 -11.54 -6.96
C LYS A 338 -15.43 -11.42 -6.59
N LEU A 339 -14.58 -12.29 -7.13
CA LEU A 339 -13.12 -12.17 -6.99
C LEU A 339 -12.59 -10.87 -7.61
N MET A 340 -13.01 -10.53 -8.82
CA MET A 340 -12.61 -9.28 -9.49
C MET A 340 -13.06 -8.03 -8.74
N ILE A 341 -14.27 -8.03 -8.18
CA ILE A 341 -14.78 -6.96 -7.32
C ILE A 341 -13.91 -6.83 -6.06
N ALA A 342 -13.60 -7.95 -5.39
CA ALA A 342 -12.73 -7.94 -4.22
C ALA A 342 -11.31 -7.44 -4.55
N LEU A 343 -10.75 -7.82 -5.70
CA LEU A 343 -9.47 -7.30 -6.20
C LEU A 343 -9.51 -5.79 -6.41
N ASN A 344 -10.59 -5.25 -7.02
CA ASN A 344 -10.75 -3.81 -7.20
C ASN A 344 -10.84 -3.08 -5.85
N LYS A 345 -11.65 -3.58 -4.90
CA LYS A 345 -11.76 -2.99 -3.56
C LYS A 345 -10.44 -3.03 -2.79
N ALA A 346 -9.67 -4.11 -2.96
CA ALA A 346 -8.34 -4.23 -2.41
C ALA A 346 -7.27 -3.38 -3.16
N GLY A 347 -7.61 -2.73 -4.27
CA GLY A 347 -6.72 -1.85 -5.04
C GLY A 347 -5.85 -2.57 -6.09
N PHE A 348 -6.14 -3.84 -6.39
CA PHE A 348 -5.42 -4.68 -7.36
C PHE A 348 -6.08 -4.67 -8.75
N ALA A 349 -6.52 -3.51 -9.23
CA ALA A 349 -7.20 -3.36 -10.53
C ALA A 349 -6.33 -3.79 -11.73
N ASP A 350 -5.01 -3.72 -11.62
CA ASP A 350 -4.05 -4.22 -12.60
C ASP A 350 -4.06 -5.75 -12.69
N VAL A 351 -4.27 -6.46 -11.57
CA VAL A 351 -4.43 -7.92 -11.56
C VAL A 351 -5.71 -8.34 -12.29
N ASN A 352 -6.78 -7.55 -12.20
CA ASN A 352 -8.00 -7.79 -12.99
C ASN A 352 -7.73 -7.77 -14.50
N SER A 353 -6.81 -6.93 -14.98
CA SER A 353 -6.43 -6.95 -16.40
C SER A 353 -5.78 -8.29 -16.79
N ASP A 354 -4.98 -8.89 -15.92
CA ASP A 354 -4.38 -10.19 -16.16
C ASP A 354 -5.40 -11.33 -16.07
N VAL A 355 -6.40 -11.21 -15.19
CA VAL A 355 -7.56 -12.12 -15.14
C VAL A 355 -8.34 -12.07 -16.45
N ILE A 356 -8.68 -10.88 -16.95
CA ILE A 356 -9.44 -10.72 -18.21
C ILE A 356 -8.66 -11.31 -19.40
N LYS A 357 -7.34 -11.09 -19.47
CA LYS A 357 -6.48 -11.74 -20.49
C LYS A 357 -6.51 -13.26 -20.36
N CYS A 358 -6.45 -13.79 -19.14
CA CYS A 358 -6.56 -15.22 -18.88
C CYS A 358 -7.92 -15.78 -19.32
N LEU A 359 -8.99 -14.99 -19.22
CA LEU A 359 -10.33 -15.34 -19.71
C LEU A 359 -10.48 -15.21 -21.25
N SER A 360 -9.45 -14.76 -21.97
CA SER A 360 -9.49 -14.47 -23.42
C SER A 360 -10.54 -13.43 -23.79
N LEU A 361 -10.70 -12.40 -22.95
CA LEU A 361 -11.66 -11.31 -23.11
C LEU A 361 -11.03 -9.99 -23.60
N VAL A 362 -9.76 -10.01 -24.03
CA VAL A 362 -9.03 -8.85 -24.60
C VAL A 362 -8.51 -9.19 -25.99
#